data_AF-A0A0E3P5U4-F1
#
_entry.id   AF-A0A0E3P5U4-F1
#
_cell.length_a   1.000
_cell.length_b   1.000
_cell.length_c   1.000
_cell.angle_alpha   90.00
_cell.angle_beta   90.00
_cell.angle_gamma   90.00
#
_symmetry.space_group_name_H-M   'P 1'
#
loop_
_entity.id
_entity.type
_entity.pdbx_description
1 polymer ?
#
loop_
_entity_poly.entity_id
_entity_poly.type
_entity_poly.pdbx_seq_one_letter_code
_entity_poly.pdbx_strand_id
1 'polypeptide(L)'
;MHPSPRKSLAKLLDITVSDTGYKYLYSLVDNFIIMDDSKEYQLYLEALDEERSAWSRRTAVKKLSESKTEESLYYLNELVVDRYCVVPNWLKKVAREYYVCLCLEFL
;
A
#
# COMPACT_ATOMS: atom_id res chain seq x y z
N MET A 1 -16.09 -27.57 1.35
CA MET A 1 -15.21 -27.34 2.51
C MET A 1 -13.86 -26.89 1.96
N HIS A 2 -13.68 -25.59 1.72
CA HIS A 2 -12.48 -25.04 1.10
C HIS A 2 -11.31 -25.08 2.10
N PRO A 3 -10.09 -25.50 1.70
CA PRO A 3 -8.94 -25.42 2.57
C PRO A 3 -8.61 -23.95 2.84
N SER A 4 -8.30 -23.62 4.09
CA SER A 4 -7.95 -22.26 4.49
C SER A 4 -6.62 -21.81 3.84
N PRO A 5 -6.44 -20.51 3.54
CA PRO A 5 -5.28 -20.00 2.80
C PRO A 5 -3.92 -20.28 3.48
N ARG A 6 -3.94 -20.51 4.80
CA ARG A 6 -2.75 -20.74 5.63
C ARG A 6 -1.95 -21.98 5.23
N LYS A 7 -2.60 -23.00 4.64
CA LYS A 7 -1.90 -24.24 4.22
C LYS A 7 -1.13 -24.09 2.90
N SER A 8 -1.44 -23.08 2.09
CA SER A 8 -0.80 -22.86 0.78
C SER A 8 0.57 -22.20 0.91
N LEU A 9 0.71 -21.25 1.84
CA LEU A 9 1.95 -20.50 2.07
C LEU A 9 3.07 -21.36 2.68
N ALA A 10 2.72 -22.32 3.55
CA ALA A 10 3.70 -23.22 4.17
C ALA A 10 4.46 -24.09 3.16
N LYS A 11 3.86 -24.39 2.00
CA LYS A 11 4.49 -25.17 0.92
C LYS A 11 5.45 -24.36 0.03
N LEU A 12 5.35 -23.04 0.02
CA LEU A 12 6.23 -22.16 -0.75
C LEU A 12 7.55 -21.85 -0.02
N LEU A 13 7.65 -22.21 1.26
CA LEU A 13 8.77 -21.86 2.16
C LEU A 13 9.81 -22.98 2.34
N ASP A 14 9.68 -24.12 1.64
CA ASP A 14 10.63 -25.25 1.67
C ASP A 14 11.91 -24.97 0.84
N ILE A 15 12.39 -23.72 0.86
CA ILE A 15 13.71 -23.35 0.34
C ILE A 15 14.64 -23.31 1.55
N THR A 16 15.69 -24.13 1.52
CA THR A 16 16.69 -24.23 2.59
C THR A 16 17.44 -22.90 2.77
N VAL A 17 16.93 -22.06 3.67
CA VAL A 17 17.55 -20.78 4.02
C VAL A 17 18.10 -20.89 5.44
N SER A 18 19.33 -20.44 5.66
CA SER A 18 20.00 -20.47 6.97
C SER A 18 19.19 -19.75 8.07
N ASP A 19 19.45 -20.06 9.33
CA ASP A 19 18.76 -19.48 10.51
C ASP A 19 18.75 -17.94 10.52
N THR A 20 19.77 -17.31 9.94
CA THR A 20 19.85 -15.85 9.73
C THR A 20 18.88 -15.35 8.66
N GLY A 21 18.68 -16.12 7.59
CA GLY A 21 17.75 -15.77 6.54
C GLY A 21 16.28 -15.99 6.94
N TYR A 22 15.99 -16.91 7.86
CA TYR A 22 14.66 -16.96 8.49
C TYR A 22 14.35 -15.68 9.26
N LYS A 23 15.27 -15.15 10.08
CA LYS A 23 15.05 -13.88 10.79
C LYS A 23 14.82 -12.70 9.85
N TYR A 24 15.55 -12.63 8.75
CA TYR A 24 15.34 -11.60 7.73
C TYR A 24 13.99 -11.76 7.01
N LEU A 25 13.61 -12.98 6.65
CA LEU A 25 12.32 -13.25 6.04
C LEU A 25 11.17 -12.97 6.99
N TYR A 26 11.26 -13.39 8.26
CA TYR A 26 10.28 -13.05 9.28
C TYR A 26 10.23 -11.55 9.53
N SER A 27 11.36 -10.83 9.59
CA SER A 27 11.35 -9.37 9.72
C SER A 27 10.74 -8.66 8.50
N LEU A 28 11.03 -9.13 7.28
CA LEU A 28 10.41 -8.59 6.06
C LEU A 28 8.91 -8.88 6.03
N VAL A 29 8.52 -10.11 6.35
CA VAL A 29 7.12 -10.53 6.42
C VAL A 29 6.39 -9.79 7.54
N ASP A 30 7.00 -9.61 8.71
CA ASP A 30 6.45 -8.83 9.81
C ASP A 30 6.32 -7.36 9.43
N ASN A 31 7.29 -6.75 8.75
CA ASN A 31 7.15 -5.38 8.23
C ASN A 31 6.02 -5.27 7.20
N PHE A 32 5.86 -6.26 6.32
CA PHE A 32 4.73 -6.33 5.39
C PHE A 32 3.38 -6.53 6.10
N ILE A 33 3.33 -7.36 7.15
CA ILE A 33 2.13 -7.60 7.96
C ILE A 33 1.79 -6.36 8.81
N ILE A 34 2.79 -5.64 9.34
CA ILE A 34 2.61 -4.41 10.11
C ILE A 34 2.06 -3.29 9.20
N MET A 35 2.52 -3.20 7.95
CA MET A 35 2.00 -2.24 6.97
C MET A 35 0.57 -2.56 6.51
N ASP A 36 0.12 -3.82 6.60
CA ASP A 36 -1.24 -4.26 6.21
C ASP A 36 -2.33 -3.67 7.13
N ASP A 37 -1.97 -3.21 8.34
CA ASP A 37 -2.86 -2.54 9.30
C ASP A 37 -2.63 -1.01 9.41
N SER A 38 -1.76 -0.43 8.59
CA SER A 38 -1.48 1.02 8.69
C SER A 38 -2.65 1.85 8.18
N LYS A 39 -2.90 3.00 8.82
CA LYS A 39 -3.98 3.91 8.44
C LYS A 39 -3.81 4.40 7.00
N GLU A 40 -2.56 4.65 6.60
CA GLU A 40 -2.16 5.07 5.27
C GLU A 40 -2.46 4.00 4.23
N TYR A 41 -2.19 2.74 4.56
CA TYR A 41 -2.54 1.61 3.69
C TYR A 41 -4.04 1.45 3.53
N GLN A 42 -4.82 1.58 4.61
CA GLN A 42 -6.28 1.54 4.53
C GLN A 42 -6.82 2.68 3.65
N LEU A 43 -6.29 3.90 3.78
CA LEU A 43 -6.64 5.03 2.91
C LEU A 43 -6.25 4.79 1.44
N TYR A 44 -5.13 4.10 1.19
CA TYR A 44 -4.74 3.68 -0.15
C TYR A 44 -5.73 2.68 -0.76
N LEU A 45 -6.13 1.64 -0.03
CA LEU A 45 -7.16 0.69 -0.47
C LEU A 45 -8.50 1.40 -0.73
N GLU A 46 -8.91 2.30 0.17
CA GLU A 46 -10.10 3.12 0.02
C GLU A 46 -10.10 3.99 -1.23
N ALA A 47 -8.93 4.47 -1.67
CA ALA A 47 -8.79 5.25 -2.90
C ALA A 47 -8.95 4.38 -4.16
N LEU A 48 -8.55 3.11 -4.09
CA LEU A 48 -8.64 2.15 -5.19
C LEU A 48 -10.03 1.53 -5.35
N ASP A 49 -10.80 1.44 -4.27
CA ASP A 49 -12.11 0.80 -4.25
C ASP A 49 -13.10 1.43 -5.26
N GLU A 50 -13.41 0.69 -6.33
CA GLU A 50 -14.27 1.14 -7.42
C GLU A 50 -15.76 1.16 -7.04
N GLU A 51 -16.15 0.43 -5.99
CA GLU A 51 -17.52 0.45 -5.46
C GLU A 51 -17.83 1.76 -4.74
N ARG A 52 -16.80 2.54 -4.40
CA ARG A 52 -16.95 3.85 -3.75
C ARG A 52 -17.09 4.98 -4.75
N SER A 53 -17.82 6.00 -4.34
CA SER A 53 -18.00 7.21 -5.16
C SER A 53 -16.65 7.89 -5.45
N ALA A 54 -16.57 8.56 -6.61
CA ALA A 54 -15.38 9.34 -6.97
C ALA A 54 -15.02 10.39 -5.90
N TRP A 55 -16.01 10.97 -5.22
CA TRP A 55 -15.80 11.90 -4.11
C TRP A 55 -15.13 11.23 -2.91
N SER A 56 -15.61 10.05 -2.51
CA SER A 56 -15.04 9.25 -1.42
C SER A 56 -13.58 8.89 -1.71
N ARG A 57 -13.30 8.42 -2.93
CA ARG A 57 -11.94 8.08 -3.37
C ARG A 57 -11.00 9.28 -3.36
N ARG A 58 -11.44 10.45 -3.85
CA ARG A 58 -10.66 11.70 -3.74
C ARG A 58 -10.39 12.09 -2.30
N THR A 59 -11.38 11.92 -1.43
CA THR A 59 -11.24 12.22 -0.01
C THR A 59 -10.22 11.31 0.66
N ALA A 60 -10.17 10.02 0.29
CA ALA A 60 -9.15 9.09 0.77
C ALA A 60 -7.73 9.54 0.37
N VAL A 61 -7.52 9.92 -0.90
CA VAL A 61 -6.23 10.47 -1.37
C VAL A 61 -5.83 11.74 -0.60
N LYS A 62 -6.79 12.65 -0.37
CA LYS A 62 -6.53 13.86 0.41
C LYS A 62 -6.10 13.51 1.84
N LYS A 63 -6.86 12.65 2.53
CA LYS A 63 -6.52 12.20 3.90
C LYS A 63 -5.17 11.51 3.97
N LEU A 64 -4.83 10.72 2.94
CA LEU A 64 -3.53 10.08 2.82
C LEU A 64 -2.43 11.15 2.80
N SER A 65 -2.58 12.20 2.00
CA SER A 65 -1.62 13.31 1.98
C SER A 65 -1.51 14.07 3.33
N GLU A 66 -2.64 14.23 4.02
CA GLU A 66 -2.70 14.91 5.32
C GLU A 66 -2.03 14.13 6.47
N SER A 67 -1.77 12.82 6.30
CA SER A 67 -0.99 12.05 7.28
C SER A 67 0.43 12.57 7.45
N LYS A 68 1.01 13.17 6.41
CA LYS A 68 2.38 13.70 6.41
C LYS A 68 3.46 12.72 6.91
N THR A 69 3.38 11.46 6.48
CA THR A 69 4.33 10.39 6.84
C THR A 69 5.09 9.92 5.60
N GLU A 70 6.21 9.23 5.81
CA GLU A 70 6.93 8.55 4.71
C GLU A 70 6.07 7.47 4.05
N GLU A 71 5.23 6.77 4.83
CA GLU A 71 4.27 5.80 4.30
C GLU A 71 3.22 6.47 3.39
N SER A 72 2.71 7.65 3.76
CA SER A 72 1.76 8.33 2.89
C SER A 72 2.39 8.82 1.60
N LEU A 73 3.66 9.25 1.63
CA LEU A 73 4.45 9.52 0.42
C LEU A 73 4.57 8.28 -0.47
N TYR A 74 4.90 7.14 0.13
CA TYR A 74 5.02 5.86 -0.58
C TYR A 74 3.72 5.48 -1.28
N TYR A 75 2.59 5.49 -0.57
CA TYR A 75 1.30 5.08 -1.15
C TYR A 75 0.74 6.09 -2.15
N LEU A 76 0.97 7.39 -1.96
CA LEU A 76 0.65 8.39 -2.99
C LEU A 76 1.48 8.15 -4.26
N ASN A 77 2.75 7.79 -4.13
CA ASN A 77 3.58 7.45 -5.27
C ASN A 77 3.09 6.19 -5.99
N GLU A 78 2.67 5.14 -5.28
CA GLU A 78 2.09 3.94 -5.90
C GLU A 78 0.84 4.26 -6.73
N LEU A 79 -0.04 5.17 -6.26
CA LEU A 79 -1.18 5.67 -7.04
C LEU A 79 -0.77 6.45 -8.30
N VAL A 80 0.33 7.20 -8.23
CA VAL A 80 0.83 8.04 -9.35
C VAL A 80 1.51 7.19 -10.42
N VAL A 81 2.38 6.27 -9.99
CA VAL A 81 3.11 5.35 -10.87
C VAL A 81 2.13 4.37 -11.50
N ASP A 82 1.20 3.84 -10.72
CA ASP A 82 0.20 2.86 -11.14
C ASP A 82 0.82 1.74 -11.99
N ARG A 83 1.71 0.96 -11.36
CA ARG A 83 2.52 -0.08 -12.03
C ARG A 83 1.67 -1.11 -12.79
N TYR A 84 0.43 -1.31 -12.35
CA TYR A 84 -0.49 -2.30 -12.91
C TYR A 84 -1.53 -1.71 -13.86
N CYS A 85 -1.47 -0.40 -14.15
CA CYS A 85 -2.42 0.29 -15.02
C CYS A 85 -3.89 0.17 -14.59
N VAL A 86 -4.15 0.06 -13.28
CA VAL A 86 -5.49 -0.14 -12.70
C VAL A 86 -6.10 1.16 -12.16
N VAL A 87 -5.29 2.19 -11.92
CA VAL A 87 -5.76 3.46 -11.37
C VAL A 87 -6.33 4.32 -12.51
N PRO A 88 -7.57 4.83 -12.40
CA PRO A 88 -8.13 5.68 -13.45
C PRO A 88 -7.38 7.02 -13.54
N ASN A 89 -7.21 7.55 -14.76
CA ASN A 89 -6.40 8.75 -15.02
C ASN A 89 -6.77 9.97 -14.17
N TRP A 90 -8.06 10.17 -13.88
CA TRP A 90 -8.52 11.28 -13.04
C TRP A 90 -8.00 11.16 -11.60
N LEU A 91 -7.87 9.93 -11.08
CA LEU A 91 -7.38 9.67 -9.73
C LEU A 91 -5.86 9.80 -9.67
N LYS A 92 -5.12 9.33 -10.69
CA LYS A 92 -3.67 9.57 -10.81
C LYS A 92 -3.34 11.06 -10.78
N LYS A 93 -4.14 11.88 -11.47
CA LYS A 93 -3.96 13.35 -11.49
C LYS A 93 -4.10 13.95 -10.08
N VAL A 94 -5.15 13.56 -9.36
CA VAL A 94 -5.38 14.01 -7.98
C VAL A 94 -4.25 13.55 -7.05
N ALA A 95 -3.85 12.28 -7.13
CA ALA A 95 -2.75 11.73 -6.33
C ALA A 95 -1.43 12.48 -6.60
N ARG A 96 -1.16 12.85 -7.86
CA ARG A 96 0.05 13.61 -8.22
C ARG A 96 0.07 15.00 -7.61
N GLU A 97 -1.06 15.71 -7.62
CA GLU A 97 -1.17 17.04 -7.01
C GLU A 97 -0.82 16.97 -5.51
N TYR A 98 -1.39 16.00 -4.79
CA TYR A 98 -1.10 15.82 -3.37
C TYR A 98 0.30 15.28 -3.08
N TYR A 99 0.83 14.40 -3.93
CA TYR A 99 2.20 13.89 -3.82
C TYR A 99 3.23 15.01 -3.91
N VAL A 100 3.10 15.90 -4.92
CA VAL A 100 4.00 17.05 -5.07
C VAL A 100 3.93 17.97 -3.86
N CYS A 101 2.71 18.31 -3.40
CA CYS A 101 2.54 19.11 -2.20
C CYS A 101 3.23 18.47 -0.98
N LEU A 102 3.09 17.16 -0.82
CA LEU A 102 3.69 16.47 0.30
C LEU A 102 5.22 16.41 0.19
N CYS A 103 5.79 16.17 -1.00
CA CYS A 103 7.24 16.22 -1.20
C CYS A 103 7.84 17.57 -0.79
N LEU A 104 7.15 18.68 -1.07
CA LEU A 104 7.62 20.02 -0.68
C LEU A 104 7.68 20.23 0.83
N GLU A 105 6.89 19.50 1.63
CA GLU A 105 6.94 19.58 3.09
C GLU A 105 8.17 18.88 3.70
N PHE A 106 8.83 18.00 2.94
CA PHE A 106 10.02 17.25 3.37
C PHE A 106 11.35 17.81 2.83
N LEU A 107 11.32 18.90 2.06
CA LEU A 107 12.51 19.62 1.56
C LEU A 107 12.97 20.70 2.55
#